data_AF-A0A3B6JLA3-F1
#
_entry.id   AF-A0A3B6JLA3-F1
#
_cell.length_a   1.000
_cell.length_b   1.000
_cell.length_c   1.000
_cell.angle_alpha   90.00
_cell.angle_beta   90.00
_cell.angle_gamma   90.00
#
_symmetry.space_group_name_H-M   'P 1'
#
loop_
_entity.id
_entity.type
_entity.pdbx_description
1 polymer ?
#
loop_
_entity_poly.entity_id
_entity_poly.type
_entity_poly.pdbx_seq_one_letter_code
_entity_poly.pdbx_strand_id
1 'polypeptide(L)'
;MATLRPLTVEDVLRVNGSRRFAAALAATSPFDSLTNALIAARRIWLNEVDVTGWLEAFAAHPPIGTTSSSVSKWSKEEQSAALSTATDSTAQELSEWNAKYREKFGFVFMICASGRTAPEVLAELKRRYANRPIVELEAAAEEELKITELRLAKLFSAETAAPPTSGENHISQPDKAADRMRIIGAHLGALSQHSANKAPEITGSSNRTRPPITTHVLDTALGSPAAGIEVHLEMWKDATSPPSFDNKEFKGWTTLGTSITNNDGRSGQLMDNVDNVAPGFYRISFNTSKYAPSGFFPYVSIIFEIKRSQTTEHFHVPLLHSPFSFTTYRGS
;
A
#
# COMPACT_ATOMS: atom_id res chain seq x y z
N MET A 1 18.02 11.99 -18.58
CA MET A 1 18.94 11.05 -17.89
C MET A 1 19.22 9.91 -18.85
N ALA A 2 20.22 9.06 -18.61
CA ALA A 2 20.36 7.83 -19.40
C ALA A 2 19.25 6.86 -18.94
N THR A 3 18.32 6.53 -19.83
CA THR A 3 17.33 5.48 -19.59
C THR A 3 18.03 4.14 -19.52
N LEU A 4 17.70 3.31 -18.53
CA LEU A 4 18.27 1.97 -18.43
C LEU A 4 17.68 1.08 -19.54
N ARG A 5 18.38 -0.01 -19.88
CA ARG A 5 17.96 -0.92 -20.94
C ARG A 5 16.54 -1.47 -20.63
N PRO A 6 15.65 -1.61 -21.63
CA PRO A 6 14.40 -2.33 -21.44
C PRO A 6 14.67 -3.77 -20.98
N LEU A 7 14.10 -4.16 -19.83
CA LEU A 7 14.16 -5.52 -19.34
C LEU A 7 13.37 -6.44 -20.26
N THR A 8 13.95 -7.57 -20.68
CA THR A 8 13.18 -8.62 -21.36
C THR A 8 12.50 -9.53 -20.35
N VAL A 9 11.46 -10.26 -20.78
CA VAL A 9 10.77 -11.27 -19.94
C VAL A 9 11.77 -12.30 -19.39
N GLU A 10 12.75 -12.70 -20.19
CA GLU A 10 13.83 -13.61 -19.82
C GLU A 10 14.79 -13.00 -18.77
N ASP A 11 15.07 -11.70 -18.85
CA ASP A 11 15.89 -11.02 -17.84
C ASP A 11 15.16 -10.96 -16.47
N VAL A 12 13.82 -10.82 -16.47
CA VAL A 12 13.01 -10.86 -15.25
C VAL A 12 12.77 -12.28 -14.74
N LEU A 13 12.62 -13.29 -15.60
CA LEU A 13 12.45 -14.70 -15.19
C LEU A 13 13.63 -15.25 -14.40
N ARG A 14 14.85 -14.72 -14.63
CA ARG A 14 16.03 -15.04 -13.81
C ARG A 14 15.94 -14.47 -12.39
N VAL A 15 15.22 -13.37 -12.22
CA VAL A 15 15.02 -12.67 -10.94
C VAL A 15 13.93 -13.37 -10.13
N ASN A 16 12.75 -13.58 -10.74
CA ASN A 16 11.56 -14.13 -10.12
C ASN A 16 10.89 -15.12 -11.08
N GLY A 17 10.57 -16.33 -10.61
CA GLY A 17 10.11 -17.42 -11.48
C GLY A 17 8.72 -17.24 -12.11
N SER A 18 7.93 -16.25 -11.66
CA SER A 18 6.58 -16.04 -12.17
C SER A 18 6.59 -15.44 -13.57
N ARG A 19 6.03 -16.17 -14.54
CA ARG A 19 5.82 -15.71 -15.92
C ARG A 19 4.84 -14.54 -15.99
N ARG A 20 3.84 -14.51 -15.10
CA ARG A 20 2.89 -13.40 -14.98
C ARG A 20 3.57 -12.11 -14.52
N PHE A 21 4.42 -12.20 -13.48
CA PHE A 21 5.24 -11.08 -13.02
C PHE A 21 6.23 -10.61 -14.10
N ALA A 22 6.95 -11.55 -14.72
CA ALA A 22 7.99 -11.26 -15.71
C ALA A 22 7.44 -10.56 -16.96
N ALA A 23 6.27 -10.99 -17.45
CA ALA A 23 5.58 -10.33 -18.56
C ALA A 23 5.18 -8.89 -18.20
N ALA A 24 4.56 -8.66 -17.04
CA ALA A 24 4.09 -7.35 -16.61
C ALA A 24 5.23 -6.37 -16.32
N LEU A 25 6.32 -6.81 -15.66
CA LEU A 25 7.46 -5.95 -15.36
C LEU A 25 8.25 -5.58 -16.61
N ALA A 26 8.47 -6.52 -17.54
CA ALA A 26 9.09 -6.26 -18.83
C ALA A 26 8.25 -5.28 -19.67
N ALA A 27 6.91 -5.43 -19.69
CA ALA A 27 6.00 -4.52 -20.38
C ALA A 27 5.91 -3.12 -19.74
N THR A 28 6.38 -2.94 -18.50
CA THR A 28 6.50 -1.64 -17.83
C THR A 28 7.89 -0.99 -18.03
N SER A 29 8.82 -1.66 -18.73
CA SER A 29 10.18 -1.20 -19.02
C SER A 29 10.25 -0.40 -20.34
N PRO A 30 11.24 0.49 -20.58
CA PRO A 30 12.42 0.82 -19.75
C PRO A 30 12.10 1.60 -18.47
N PHE A 31 13.08 1.67 -17.57
CA PHE A 31 13.01 2.44 -16.32
C PHE A 31 14.11 3.52 -16.27
N ASP A 32 13.80 4.69 -15.71
CA ASP A 32 14.81 5.76 -15.50
C ASP A 32 15.76 5.50 -14.32
N SER A 33 15.38 4.58 -13.41
CA SER A 33 16.19 4.23 -12.24
C SER A 33 15.80 2.86 -11.67
N LEU A 34 16.72 2.25 -10.92
CA LEU A 34 16.44 1.08 -10.10
C LEU A 34 15.28 1.35 -9.12
N THR A 35 15.18 2.55 -8.55
CA THR A 35 14.06 2.95 -7.67
C THR A 35 12.71 2.81 -8.37
N ASN A 36 12.60 3.27 -9.62
CA ASN A 36 11.37 3.16 -10.40
C ASN A 36 11.06 1.69 -10.76
N ALA A 37 12.08 0.89 -11.09
CA ALA A 37 11.93 -0.54 -11.33
C ALA A 37 11.44 -1.31 -10.08
N LEU A 38 11.97 -0.97 -8.90
CA LEU A 38 11.55 -1.56 -7.62
C LEU A 38 10.12 -1.13 -7.23
N ILE A 39 9.72 0.12 -7.49
CA ILE A 39 8.34 0.58 -7.30
C ILE A 39 7.37 -0.18 -8.22
N ALA A 40 7.72 -0.34 -9.50
CA ALA A 40 6.93 -1.13 -10.44
C ALA A 40 6.83 -2.60 -10.01
N ALA A 41 7.96 -3.22 -9.62
CA ALA A 41 8.00 -4.60 -9.12
C ALA A 41 7.07 -4.81 -7.91
N ARG A 42 7.14 -3.94 -6.90
CA ARG A 42 6.25 -3.98 -5.72
C ARG A 42 4.78 -3.86 -6.11
N ARG A 43 4.44 -2.91 -6.98
CA ARG A 43 3.06 -2.71 -7.47
C ARG A 43 2.54 -3.98 -8.16
N ILE A 44 3.29 -4.49 -9.12
CA ILE A 44 2.90 -5.65 -9.94
C ILE A 44 2.78 -6.90 -9.05
N TRP A 45 3.79 -7.19 -8.23
CA TRP A 45 3.82 -8.40 -7.40
C TRP A 45 2.67 -8.49 -6.39
N LEU A 46 2.27 -7.37 -5.80
CA LEU A 46 1.25 -7.31 -4.75
C LEU A 46 -0.18 -7.06 -5.25
N ASN A 47 -0.36 -6.55 -6.48
CA ASN A 47 -1.69 -6.13 -6.99
C ASN A 47 -2.07 -6.75 -8.35
N GLU A 48 -1.10 -7.25 -9.13
CA GLU A 48 -1.33 -7.73 -10.51
C GLU A 48 -0.98 -9.21 -10.70
N VAL A 49 -0.20 -9.81 -9.79
CA VAL A 49 0.14 -11.24 -9.74
C VAL A 49 -0.80 -11.97 -8.79
N ASP A 50 -1.36 -13.08 -9.25
CA ASP A 50 -2.26 -13.94 -8.48
C ASP A 50 -1.50 -15.06 -7.73
N VAL A 51 -2.24 -15.83 -6.90
CA VAL A 51 -1.71 -16.97 -6.15
C VAL A 51 -1.03 -18.03 -7.04
N THR A 52 -1.50 -18.22 -8.28
CA THR A 52 -0.85 -19.15 -9.23
C THR A 52 0.50 -18.61 -9.66
N GLY A 53 0.60 -17.30 -9.93
CA GLY A 53 1.85 -16.61 -10.18
C GLY A 53 2.82 -16.64 -9.01
N TRP A 54 2.35 -16.49 -7.76
CA TRP A 54 3.19 -16.63 -6.56
C TRP A 54 3.72 -18.05 -6.39
N LEU A 55 2.86 -19.07 -6.48
CA LEU A 55 3.26 -20.48 -6.37
C LEU A 55 4.23 -20.91 -7.49
N GLU A 56 4.07 -20.36 -8.69
CA GLU A 56 5.01 -20.53 -9.81
C GLU A 56 6.40 -19.96 -9.49
N ALA A 57 6.47 -18.77 -8.88
CA ALA A 57 7.74 -18.22 -8.42
C ALA A 57 8.39 -19.11 -7.36
N PHE A 58 7.65 -19.53 -6.33
CA PHE A 58 8.18 -20.37 -5.25
C PHE A 58 8.71 -21.71 -5.76
N ALA A 59 8.04 -22.30 -6.75
CA ALA A 59 8.47 -23.56 -7.39
C ALA A 59 9.80 -23.44 -8.17
N ALA A 60 10.25 -22.22 -8.48
CA ALA A 60 11.56 -21.99 -9.12
C ALA A 60 12.74 -21.96 -8.13
N HIS A 61 12.50 -21.97 -6.81
CA HIS A 61 13.56 -21.95 -5.80
C HIS A 61 13.86 -23.33 -5.20
N PRO A 62 15.14 -23.65 -4.94
CA PRO A 62 15.51 -24.85 -4.22
C PRO A 62 15.24 -24.69 -2.71
N PRO A 63 14.89 -25.78 -1.98
CA PRO A 63 14.76 -25.74 -0.52
C PRO A 63 16.06 -25.28 0.15
N ILE A 64 15.94 -24.50 1.23
CA ILE A 64 17.11 -23.94 1.93
C ILE A 64 17.96 -25.06 2.53
N GLY A 65 19.28 -25.02 2.26
CA GLY A 65 20.24 -26.03 2.72
C GLY A 65 20.54 -27.13 1.69
N THR A 66 19.94 -27.09 0.49
CA THR A 66 20.23 -28.07 -0.57
C THR A 66 21.41 -27.65 -1.44
N THR A 67 22.35 -28.58 -1.68
CA THR A 67 23.62 -28.34 -2.39
C THR A 67 23.60 -28.78 -3.85
N SER A 68 22.43 -28.86 -4.48
CA SER A 68 22.29 -29.37 -5.86
C SER A 68 23.11 -28.56 -6.87
N SER A 69 23.71 -29.27 -7.83
CA SER A 69 24.42 -28.67 -8.96
C SER A 69 23.53 -27.70 -9.76
N SER A 70 22.23 -28.02 -9.88
CA SER A 70 21.21 -27.24 -10.60
C SER A 70 20.85 -25.89 -9.96
N VAL A 71 21.29 -25.59 -8.74
CA VAL A 71 20.98 -24.31 -8.07
C VAL A 71 21.65 -23.13 -8.78
N SER A 72 20.91 -22.05 -9.02
CA SER A 72 21.41 -20.84 -9.67
C SER A 72 22.53 -20.15 -8.86
N LYS A 73 23.38 -19.37 -9.53
CA LYS A 73 24.47 -18.63 -8.86
C LYS A 73 23.94 -17.70 -7.76
N TRP A 74 22.85 -16.98 -8.04
CA TRP A 74 22.22 -16.08 -7.06
C TRP A 74 21.70 -16.84 -5.84
N SER A 75 21.05 -18.00 -6.02
CA SER A 75 20.57 -18.80 -4.88
C SER A 75 21.71 -19.40 -4.05
N LYS A 76 22.84 -19.78 -4.67
CA LYS A 76 24.08 -20.16 -3.96
C LYS A 76 24.68 -18.99 -3.16
N GLU A 77 24.66 -17.77 -3.70
CA GLU A 77 25.08 -16.56 -2.97
C GLU A 77 24.13 -16.23 -1.81
N GLU A 78 22.81 -16.30 -2.04
CA GLU A 78 21.75 -15.99 -1.07
C GLU A 78 21.76 -16.95 0.13
N GLN A 79 21.98 -18.24 -0.09
CA GLN A 79 22.06 -19.25 0.98
C GLN A 79 23.45 -19.41 1.60
N SER A 80 24.47 -18.68 1.13
CA SER A 80 25.88 -18.89 1.49
C SER A 80 26.16 -18.83 3.00
N ALA A 81 25.58 -17.86 3.71
CA ALA A 81 25.72 -17.70 5.15
C ALA A 81 25.01 -18.80 5.96
N ALA A 82 23.91 -19.36 5.44
CA ALA A 82 23.25 -20.50 6.05
C ALA A 82 24.07 -21.78 5.85
N LEU A 83 24.53 -22.03 4.63
CA LEU A 83 25.35 -23.20 4.28
C LEU A 83 26.69 -23.24 5.04
N SER A 84 27.33 -22.09 5.29
CA SER A 84 28.60 -22.01 6.02
C SER A 84 28.47 -22.08 7.55
N THR A 85 27.25 -21.93 8.09
CA THR A 85 26.98 -21.99 9.55
C THR A 85 26.14 -23.20 9.97
N ALA A 86 25.82 -24.09 9.04
CA ALA A 86 25.13 -25.33 9.33
C ALA A 86 26.08 -26.35 9.99
N THR A 87 25.73 -26.83 11.19
CA THR A 87 26.27 -28.10 11.71
C THR A 87 25.47 -29.26 11.12
N ASP A 88 26.00 -30.49 11.16
CA ASP A 88 25.29 -31.69 10.69
C ASP A 88 23.89 -31.82 11.33
N SER A 89 23.79 -31.52 12.63
CA SER A 89 22.51 -31.50 13.37
C SER A 89 21.56 -30.41 12.85
N THR A 90 22.07 -29.20 12.60
CA THR A 90 21.25 -28.09 12.05
C THR A 90 20.79 -28.37 10.62
N ALA A 91 21.64 -29.00 9.80
CA ALA A 91 21.32 -29.40 8.44
C ALA A 91 20.25 -30.51 8.40
N GLN A 92 20.37 -31.52 9.27
CA GLN A 92 19.38 -32.57 9.45
C GLN A 92 18.03 -32.00 9.92
N GLU A 93 18.03 -31.14 10.94
CA GLU A 93 16.80 -30.47 11.38
C GLU A 93 16.18 -29.61 10.27
N LEU A 94 16.97 -28.83 9.52
CA LEU A 94 16.48 -28.05 8.38
C LEU A 94 15.84 -28.94 7.32
N SER A 95 16.41 -30.12 7.03
CA SER A 95 15.85 -31.08 6.08
C SER A 95 14.47 -31.58 6.54
N GLU A 96 14.36 -32.04 7.80
CA GLU A 96 13.10 -32.51 8.37
C GLU A 96 12.03 -31.43 8.46
N TRP A 97 12.41 -30.20 8.83
CA TRP A 97 11.48 -29.09 8.95
C TRP A 97 11.04 -28.55 7.59
N ASN A 98 11.90 -28.55 6.56
CA ASN A 98 11.48 -28.30 5.18
C ASN A 98 10.46 -29.35 4.69
N ALA A 99 10.65 -30.63 5.03
CA ALA A 99 9.70 -31.69 4.67
C ALA A 99 8.33 -31.46 5.33
N LYS A 100 8.29 -31.26 6.65
CA LYS A 100 7.06 -30.94 7.42
C LYS A 100 6.36 -29.68 6.90
N TYR A 101 7.13 -28.63 6.59
CA TYR A 101 6.61 -27.39 6.02
C TYR A 101 5.93 -27.64 4.67
N ARG A 102 6.60 -28.35 3.75
CA ARG A 102 6.07 -28.63 2.42
C ARG A 102 4.84 -29.54 2.45
N GLU A 103 4.79 -30.49 3.38
CA GLU A 103 3.61 -31.32 3.65
C GLU A 103 2.42 -30.47 4.13
N LYS A 104 2.63 -29.55 5.08
CA LYS A 104 1.56 -28.69 5.62
C LYS A 104 1.06 -27.62 4.64
N PHE A 105 1.95 -26.97 3.90
CA PHE A 105 1.63 -25.77 3.12
C PHE A 105 1.60 -26.00 1.60
N GLY A 106 2.14 -27.11 1.10
CA GLY A 106 2.15 -27.48 -0.33
C GLY A 106 3.28 -26.88 -1.17
N PHE A 107 4.01 -25.88 -0.66
CA PHE A 107 5.14 -25.23 -1.33
C PHE A 107 6.42 -25.25 -0.46
N VAL A 108 7.56 -24.81 -1.04
CA VAL A 108 8.87 -24.78 -0.34
C VAL A 108 8.96 -23.61 0.66
N PHE A 109 9.77 -23.73 1.71
CA PHE A 109 9.92 -22.64 2.69
C PHE A 109 10.64 -21.43 2.08
N MET A 110 9.87 -20.35 1.84
CA MET A 110 10.38 -19.11 1.27
C MET A 110 10.88 -18.16 2.36
N ILE A 111 12.18 -17.86 2.32
CA ILE A 111 12.83 -16.84 3.15
C ILE A 111 13.96 -16.18 2.36
N CYS A 112 14.09 -14.85 2.48
CA CYS A 112 15.25 -14.11 2.04
C CYS A 112 16.45 -14.48 2.94
N ALA A 113 17.17 -15.52 2.54
CA ALA A 113 18.28 -16.11 3.29
C ALA A 113 19.56 -15.25 3.31
N SER A 114 19.64 -14.21 2.47
CA SER A 114 20.82 -13.36 2.31
C SER A 114 21.28 -12.77 3.66
N GLY A 115 22.45 -13.20 4.14
CA GLY A 115 23.03 -12.77 5.41
C GLY A 115 22.53 -13.50 6.67
N ARG A 116 21.61 -14.46 6.55
CA ARG A 116 21.08 -15.26 7.67
C ARG A 116 21.90 -16.54 7.87
N THR A 117 22.07 -16.93 9.12
CA THR A 117 22.68 -18.21 9.52
C THR A 117 21.68 -19.36 9.49
N ALA A 118 22.16 -20.62 9.46
CA ALA A 118 21.29 -21.79 9.48
C ALA A 118 20.40 -21.89 10.74
N PRO A 119 20.88 -21.58 11.96
CA PRO A 119 20.03 -21.52 13.15
C PRO A 119 18.90 -20.47 13.05
N GLU A 120 19.16 -19.29 12.47
CA GLU A 120 18.13 -18.25 12.28
C GLU A 120 17.07 -18.67 11.25
N VAL A 121 17.48 -19.29 10.13
CA VAL A 121 16.56 -19.88 9.15
C VAL A 121 15.71 -20.97 9.79
N LEU A 122 16.31 -21.85 10.58
CA LEU A 122 15.61 -22.94 11.27
C LEU A 122 14.63 -22.41 12.33
N ALA A 123 15.00 -21.37 13.08
CA ALA A 123 14.13 -20.71 14.04
C ALA A 123 12.93 -20.05 13.37
N GLU A 124 13.15 -19.33 12.26
CA GLU A 124 12.08 -18.66 11.51
C GLU A 124 11.14 -19.66 10.82
N LEU A 125 11.67 -20.78 10.29
CA LEU A 125 10.87 -21.89 9.77
C LEU A 125 9.98 -22.48 10.89
N LYS A 126 10.56 -22.84 12.04
CA LYS A 126 9.82 -23.35 13.20
C LYS A 126 8.75 -22.37 13.70
N ARG A 127 9.04 -21.07 13.70
CA ARG A 127 8.08 -20.00 14.05
C ARG A 127 6.93 -19.93 13.05
N ARG A 128 7.23 -19.85 11.75
CA ARG A 128 6.24 -19.76 10.66
C ARG A 128 5.44 -21.03 10.47
N TYR A 129 5.96 -22.19 10.89
CA TYR A 129 5.19 -23.43 10.90
C TYR A 129 3.91 -23.35 11.75
N ALA A 130 3.82 -22.45 12.72
CA ALA A 130 2.57 -22.20 13.48
C ALA A 130 1.46 -21.49 12.66
N ASN A 131 1.79 -20.86 11.52
CA ASN A 131 0.85 -20.03 10.76
C ASN A 131 -0.32 -20.82 10.16
N ARG A 132 -1.41 -20.09 9.87
CA ARG A 132 -2.51 -20.55 9.00
C ARG A 132 -2.04 -20.51 7.53
N PRO A 133 -2.46 -21.42 6.64
CA PRO A 133 -1.94 -21.48 5.27
C PRO A 133 -2.03 -20.18 4.46
N ILE A 134 -3.10 -19.39 4.62
CA ILE A 134 -3.24 -18.10 3.93
C ILE A 134 -2.20 -17.06 4.39
N VAL A 135 -1.98 -16.95 5.71
CA VAL A 135 -0.98 -16.05 6.31
C VAL A 135 0.44 -16.46 5.91
N GLU A 136 0.67 -17.76 5.75
CA GLU A 136 1.98 -18.28 5.33
C GLU A 136 2.24 -18.09 3.83
N LEU A 137 1.20 -18.15 3.00
CA LEU A 137 1.26 -17.83 1.57
C LEU A 137 1.60 -16.34 1.37
N GLU A 138 0.96 -15.44 2.13
CA GLU A 138 1.25 -14.01 2.15
C GLU A 138 2.69 -13.73 2.61
N ALA A 139 3.13 -14.34 3.72
CA ALA A 139 4.51 -14.21 4.22
C ALA A 139 5.56 -14.75 3.23
N ALA A 140 5.25 -15.84 2.52
CA ALA A 140 6.11 -16.37 1.46
C ALA A 140 6.21 -15.41 0.26
N ALA A 141 5.10 -14.75 -0.12
CA ALA A 141 5.10 -13.74 -1.17
C ALA A 141 5.90 -12.49 -0.79
N GLU A 142 5.88 -12.06 0.48
CA GLU A 142 6.76 -10.98 0.95
C GLU A 142 8.25 -11.36 0.93
N GLU A 143 8.60 -12.59 1.30
CA GLU A 143 10.01 -13.04 1.25
C GLU A 143 10.50 -13.19 -0.20
N GLU A 144 9.64 -13.65 -1.11
CA GLU A 144 9.97 -13.68 -2.55
C GLU A 144 10.14 -12.28 -3.15
N LEU A 145 9.34 -11.30 -2.70
CA LEU A 145 9.55 -9.90 -3.06
C LEU A 145 10.92 -9.39 -2.59
N LYS A 146 11.32 -9.68 -1.34
CA LYS A 146 12.65 -9.31 -0.80
C LYS A 146 13.79 -9.91 -1.63
N ILE A 147 13.66 -11.17 -2.07
CA ILE A 147 14.63 -11.82 -2.97
C ILE A 147 14.62 -11.17 -4.37
N THR A 148 13.43 -10.89 -4.91
CA THR A 148 13.22 -10.21 -6.20
C THR A 148 13.92 -8.85 -6.23
N GLU A 149 13.79 -8.05 -5.17
CA GLU A 149 14.43 -6.73 -5.07
C GLU A 149 15.97 -6.82 -5.03
N LEU A 150 16.53 -7.78 -4.28
CA LEU A 150 17.99 -8.03 -4.26
C LEU A 150 18.52 -8.48 -5.64
N ARG A 151 17.78 -9.34 -6.33
CA ARG A 151 18.16 -9.82 -7.68
C ARG A 151 18.02 -8.73 -8.74
N LEU A 152 17.01 -7.85 -8.66
CA LEU A 152 16.93 -6.65 -9.49
C LEU A 152 18.11 -5.71 -9.24
N ALA A 153 18.47 -5.44 -7.98
CA ALA A 153 19.62 -4.59 -7.65
C ALA A 153 20.93 -5.16 -8.24
N LYS A 154 21.14 -6.48 -8.17
CA LYS A 154 22.28 -7.18 -8.82
C LYS A 154 22.24 -7.04 -10.35
N LEU A 155 21.08 -7.25 -10.98
CA LEU A 155 20.90 -7.18 -12.43
C LEU A 155 21.27 -5.79 -12.98
N PHE A 156 20.68 -4.73 -12.43
CA PHE A 156 20.96 -3.35 -12.83
C PHE A 156 22.42 -2.94 -12.57
N SER A 157 23.01 -3.41 -11.46
CA SER A 157 24.43 -3.15 -11.16
C SER A 157 25.37 -3.81 -12.18
N ALA A 158 25.05 -5.03 -12.62
CA ALA A 158 25.83 -5.73 -13.65
C ALA A 158 25.76 -5.03 -15.01
N GLU A 159 24.60 -4.49 -15.40
CA GLU A 159 24.47 -3.70 -16.63
C GLU A 159 25.30 -2.40 -16.58
N THR A 160 25.35 -1.70 -15.43
CA THR A 160 26.21 -0.50 -15.29
C THR A 160 27.71 -0.79 -15.30
N ALA A 161 28.13 -2.06 -15.20
CA ALA A 161 29.52 -2.49 -15.23
C ALA A 161 29.99 -2.97 -16.63
N ALA A 162 29.09 -3.04 -17.62
CA ALA A 162 29.46 -3.42 -18.98
C ALA A 162 30.19 -2.26 -19.70
N PRO A 163 31.37 -2.48 -20.32
CA PRO A 163 32.10 -1.43 -21.01
C PRO A 163 31.35 -0.99 -22.29
N PRO A 164 31.34 0.31 -22.63
CA PRO A 164 30.73 0.77 -23.87
C PRO A 164 31.51 0.26 -25.09
N THR A 165 30.81 -0.38 -26.03
CA THR A 165 31.39 -0.75 -27.33
C THR A 165 31.81 0.49 -28.10
N SER A 166 33.05 0.49 -28.60
CA SER A 166 33.76 1.68 -29.09
C SER A 166 33.13 2.35 -30.31
N GLY A 167 32.97 3.68 -30.23
CA GLY A 167 32.66 4.58 -31.33
C GLY A 167 33.31 5.94 -31.10
N GLU A 168 34.49 6.14 -31.66
CA GLU A 168 35.31 7.38 -31.64
C GLU A 168 34.65 8.52 -32.45
N ASN A 169 34.91 9.83 -32.28
CA ASN A 169 35.74 10.66 -31.36
C ASN A 169 35.17 12.14 -31.43
N HIS A 170 35.65 13.25 -30.83
CA HIS A 170 36.84 13.67 -30.06
C HIS A 170 36.53 15.01 -29.31
N ILE A 171 37.10 15.26 -28.09
CA ILE A 171 37.25 16.57 -27.35
C ILE A 171 35.96 17.42 -27.07
N SER A 172 35.75 18.19 -25.97
CA SER A 172 36.63 18.78 -24.93
C SER A 172 35.95 18.97 -23.55
N GLN A 173 36.78 19.13 -22.51
CA GLN A 173 36.48 19.59 -21.13
C GLN A 173 36.26 21.14 -21.02
N PRO A 174 35.96 21.77 -19.84
CA PRO A 174 35.95 21.26 -18.45
C PRO A 174 34.70 21.57 -17.58
N ASP A 175 34.80 21.22 -16.29
CA ASP A 175 33.83 21.29 -15.18
C ASP A 175 33.05 22.59 -14.92
N LYS A 176 31.89 22.43 -14.26
CA LYS A 176 31.36 23.42 -13.30
C LYS A 176 30.35 22.85 -12.28
N ALA A 177 30.86 22.18 -11.26
CA ALA A 177 30.08 21.74 -10.10
C ALA A 177 29.78 22.90 -9.11
N ALA A 178 29.06 23.94 -9.55
CA ALA A 178 28.92 25.19 -8.77
C ALA A 178 27.62 26.01 -8.99
N ASP A 179 26.52 25.43 -9.52
CA ASP A 179 25.32 26.24 -9.86
C ASP A 179 23.96 25.55 -9.62
N ARG A 180 23.73 25.05 -8.39
CA ARG A 180 22.40 24.54 -7.96
C ARG A 180 21.92 24.99 -6.57
N MET A 181 22.65 25.90 -5.92
CA MET A 181 22.34 26.37 -4.56
C MET A 181 21.78 27.81 -4.49
N ARG A 182 21.21 28.33 -5.59
CA ARG A 182 20.69 29.71 -5.68
C ARG A 182 19.20 29.83 -5.99
N ILE A 183 18.50 28.74 -6.30
CA ILE A 183 17.09 28.77 -6.74
C ILE A 183 16.09 28.64 -5.56
N ILE A 184 16.46 27.95 -4.47
CA ILE A 184 15.59 27.72 -3.30
C ILE A 184 15.72 28.88 -2.27
N GLY A 185 15.70 30.12 -2.75
CA GLY A 185 15.81 31.34 -1.92
C GLY A 185 14.87 32.48 -2.32
N ALA A 186 14.13 32.35 -3.42
CA ALA A 186 13.37 33.45 -4.05
C ALA A 186 11.84 33.25 -4.05
N HIS A 187 11.30 32.51 -3.06
CA HIS A 187 9.86 32.24 -2.96
C HIS A 187 9.29 32.19 -1.51
N LEU A 188 10.00 32.78 -0.55
CA LEU A 188 9.61 32.88 0.86
C LEU A 188 9.56 34.34 1.35
N GLY A 189 9.39 35.30 0.43
CA GLY A 189 9.58 36.74 0.67
C GLY A 189 8.43 37.66 0.24
N ALA A 190 7.24 37.12 -0.01
CA ALA A 190 5.96 37.85 -0.17
C ALA A 190 4.83 36.86 0.15
N LEU A 191 3.70 37.23 0.77
CA LEU A 191 3.08 38.54 0.95
C LEU A 191 2.74 38.81 2.43
N SER A 192 2.76 40.07 2.87
CA SER A 192 2.20 40.48 4.16
C SER A 192 1.76 41.95 4.17
N GLN A 193 0.71 42.23 4.94
CA GLN A 193 0.11 43.54 5.26
C GLN A 193 -0.58 44.34 4.14
N HIS A 194 -1.92 44.49 4.28
CA HIS A 194 -2.76 45.72 4.26
C HIS A 194 -4.17 45.40 3.73
N SER A 195 -5.29 46.00 4.18
CA SER A 195 -5.64 46.60 5.49
C SER A 195 -7.20 46.64 5.61
N ALA A 196 -7.75 47.28 6.64
CA ALA A 196 -9.13 47.01 7.13
C ALA A 196 -10.30 47.83 6.52
N ASN A 197 -11.53 47.35 6.81
CA ASN A 197 -12.85 48.01 6.87
C ASN A 197 -13.64 48.34 5.58
N LYS A 198 -14.73 47.60 5.33
CA LYS A 198 -16.13 48.07 5.57
C LYS A 198 -17.17 46.92 5.54
N ALA A 199 -18.37 47.19 6.07
CA ALA A 199 -19.61 46.38 6.03
C ALA A 199 -20.81 47.37 5.97
N PRO A 200 -22.10 46.99 5.78
CA PRO A 200 -22.75 45.66 5.61
C PRO A 200 -22.96 45.33 4.09
N GLU A 201 -23.76 44.36 3.59
CA GLU A 201 -25.01 43.74 4.07
C GLU A 201 -25.23 42.31 3.52
N ILE A 202 -26.31 41.62 3.96
CA ILE A 202 -26.46 40.15 3.88
C ILE A 202 -27.27 39.68 2.67
N THR A 203 -26.68 38.80 1.85
CA THR A 203 -27.41 37.75 1.12
C THR A 203 -26.69 36.41 1.27
N GLY A 204 -27.42 35.34 1.58
CA GLY A 204 -26.83 34.06 1.98
C GLY A 204 -26.40 33.19 0.81
N SER A 205 -25.13 33.25 0.42
CA SER A 205 -24.46 32.24 -0.42
C SER A 205 -23.08 31.94 0.15
N SER A 206 -22.79 30.68 0.47
CA SER A 206 -21.44 30.28 0.88
C SER A 206 -20.46 30.39 -0.28
N ASN A 207 -19.19 30.66 0.01
CA ASN A 207 -18.12 30.58 -1.00
C ASN A 207 -17.63 29.14 -1.27
N ARG A 208 -18.09 28.14 -0.49
CA ARG A 208 -17.76 26.73 -0.72
C ARG A 208 -18.49 26.12 -1.93
N THR A 209 -17.73 25.44 -2.78
CA THR A 209 -18.22 24.62 -3.91
C THR A 209 -18.63 23.19 -3.50
N ARG A 210 -18.36 22.78 -2.25
CA ARG A 210 -18.71 21.47 -1.68
C ARG A 210 -19.13 21.61 -0.21
N PRO A 211 -20.01 20.73 0.33
CA PRO A 211 -20.39 20.79 1.73
C PRO A 211 -19.17 20.53 2.65
N PRO A 212 -19.16 21.03 3.89
CA PRO A 212 -18.02 20.84 4.81
C PRO A 212 -17.71 19.39 5.16
N ILE A 213 -18.72 18.51 5.13
CA ILE A 213 -18.59 17.07 5.39
C ILE A 213 -18.89 16.32 4.08
N THR A 214 -18.00 15.43 3.67
CA THR A 214 -18.20 14.53 2.51
C THR A 214 -17.76 13.11 2.82
N THR A 215 -18.24 12.14 2.05
CA THR A 215 -17.80 10.75 2.14
C THR A 215 -17.58 10.11 0.76
N HIS A 216 -16.91 8.97 0.78
CA HIS A 216 -16.62 8.08 -0.33
C HIS A 216 -16.60 6.66 0.23
N VAL A 217 -17.28 5.72 -0.43
CA VAL A 217 -17.28 4.32 -0.04
C VAL A 217 -16.56 3.49 -1.10
N LEU A 218 -15.53 2.76 -0.66
CA LEU A 218 -14.76 1.84 -1.50
C LEU A 218 -15.04 0.42 -1.01
N ASP A 219 -15.43 -0.49 -1.91
CA ASP A 219 -15.39 -1.92 -1.61
C ASP A 219 -13.97 -2.43 -1.80
N THR A 220 -13.35 -2.88 -0.71
CA THR A 220 -11.97 -3.38 -0.68
C THR A 220 -11.85 -4.88 -0.94
N ALA A 221 -12.96 -5.61 -1.03
CA ALA A 221 -12.99 -7.00 -1.50
C ALA A 221 -13.13 -7.10 -3.03
N LEU A 222 -13.80 -6.12 -3.65
CA LEU A 222 -13.96 -5.98 -5.10
C LEU A 222 -12.95 -5.01 -5.74
N GLY A 223 -12.31 -4.14 -4.94
CA GLY A 223 -11.34 -3.15 -5.42
C GLY A 223 -11.99 -1.98 -6.18
N SER A 224 -13.27 -1.70 -5.92
CA SER A 224 -14.10 -0.79 -6.73
C SER A 224 -14.95 0.16 -5.87
N PRO A 225 -15.33 1.36 -6.36
CA PRO A 225 -16.23 2.25 -5.63
C PRO A 225 -17.59 1.59 -5.39
N ALA A 226 -18.11 1.71 -4.16
CA ALA A 226 -19.32 1.03 -3.73
C ALA A 226 -20.57 1.90 -3.99
N ALA A 227 -21.13 1.79 -5.19
CA ALA A 227 -22.34 2.50 -5.61
C ALA A 227 -23.63 1.94 -4.98
N GLY A 228 -24.64 2.77 -4.79
CA GLY A 228 -25.97 2.36 -4.32
C GLY A 228 -26.14 2.22 -2.80
N ILE A 229 -25.09 2.51 -2.00
CA ILE A 229 -25.15 2.52 -0.53
C ILE A 229 -25.89 3.77 -0.06
N GLU A 230 -26.90 3.60 0.79
CA GLU A 230 -27.59 4.70 1.46
C GLU A 230 -26.71 5.27 2.57
N VAL A 231 -26.57 6.59 2.60
CA VAL A 231 -25.74 7.34 3.56
C VAL A 231 -26.62 8.32 4.33
N HIS A 232 -26.43 8.41 5.64
CA HIS A 232 -27.18 9.28 6.55
C HIS A 232 -26.21 10.08 7.42
N LEU A 233 -26.37 11.40 7.48
CA LEU A 233 -25.59 12.31 8.32
C LEU A 233 -26.47 12.94 9.40
N GLU A 234 -25.98 12.92 10.63
CA GLU A 234 -26.63 13.46 11.82
C GLU A 234 -25.64 14.25 12.70
N MET A 235 -26.16 15.17 13.50
CA MET A 235 -25.43 15.90 14.53
C MET A 235 -26.03 15.64 15.92
N TRP A 236 -25.19 15.57 16.94
CA TRP A 236 -25.58 15.42 18.34
C TRP A 236 -26.05 16.78 18.91
N LYS A 237 -27.15 16.78 19.66
CA LYS A 237 -27.79 17.99 20.20
C LYS A 237 -26.97 18.70 21.28
N ASP A 238 -26.11 17.97 22.01
CA ASP A 238 -25.21 18.57 23.00
C ASP A 238 -23.81 18.77 22.42
N ALA A 239 -23.47 20.00 22.04
CA ALA A 239 -22.14 20.34 21.55
C ALA A 239 -21.07 20.48 22.68
N THR A 240 -21.42 20.16 23.93
CA THR A 240 -20.52 20.25 25.11
C THR A 240 -20.09 18.89 25.66
N SER A 241 -20.92 17.86 25.55
CA SER A 241 -20.62 16.50 26.02
C SER A 241 -20.71 15.47 24.88
N PRO A 242 -19.72 14.56 24.73
CA PRO A 242 -19.81 13.50 23.74
C PRO A 242 -20.96 12.53 24.06
N PRO A 243 -21.58 11.88 23.05
CA PRO A 243 -22.53 10.81 23.28
C PRO A 243 -21.87 9.64 24.04
N SER A 244 -22.38 9.29 25.23
CA SER A 244 -21.87 8.19 26.06
C SER A 244 -22.88 7.05 26.20
N PHE A 245 -22.38 5.87 26.61
CA PHE A 245 -23.21 4.69 26.89
C PHE A 245 -24.12 4.84 28.12
N ASP A 246 -23.89 5.85 28.97
CA ASP A 246 -24.77 6.18 30.10
C ASP A 246 -26.08 6.83 29.62
N ASN A 247 -26.09 7.42 28.42
CA ASN A 247 -27.32 7.77 27.72
C ASN A 247 -27.99 6.49 27.19
N LYS A 248 -28.72 5.81 28.09
CA LYS A 248 -29.37 4.51 27.86
C LYS A 248 -30.29 4.44 26.65
N GLU A 249 -30.70 5.57 26.09
CA GLU A 249 -31.54 5.63 24.89
C GLU A 249 -30.79 6.09 23.63
N PHE A 250 -29.59 6.66 23.75
CA PHE A 250 -28.84 7.33 22.66
C PHE A 250 -29.65 8.40 21.87
N LYS A 251 -30.77 8.88 22.41
CA LYS A 251 -31.70 9.82 21.77
C LYS A 251 -31.22 11.27 21.85
N GLY A 252 -30.13 11.58 21.16
CA GLY A 252 -29.59 12.94 21.04
C GLY A 252 -29.26 13.38 19.60
N TRP A 253 -29.53 12.55 18.59
CA TRP A 253 -29.22 12.86 17.20
C TRP A 253 -30.31 13.72 16.52
N THR A 254 -29.87 14.55 15.57
CA THR A 254 -30.69 15.36 14.66
C THR A 254 -30.17 15.10 13.24
N THR A 255 -31.03 14.70 12.31
CA THR A 255 -30.64 14.50 10.89
C THR A 255 -30.27 15.81 10.22
N LEU A 256 -29.17 15.81 9.48
CA LEU A 256 -28.74 16.90 8.59
C LEU A 256 -29.06 16.60 7.13
N GLY A 257 -28.94 15.34 6.72
CA GLY A 257 -29.27 14.92 5.36
C GLY A 257 -29.01 13.45 5.08
N THR A 258 -29.52 12.98 3.94
CA THR A 258 -29.40 11.60 3.47
C THR A 258 -29.03 11.59 1.98
N SER A 259 -28.32 10.57 1.53
CA SER A 259 -27.95 10.41 0.13
C SER A 259 -27.76 8.95 -0.26
N ILE A 260 -27.44 8.69 -1.51
CA ILE A 260 -27.03 7.37 -2.03
C ILE A 260 -25.69 7.56 -2.75
N THR A 261 -24.78 6.60 -2.63
CA THR A 261 -23.48 6.66 -3.32
C THR A 261 -23.63 6.49 -4.84
N ASN A 262 -22.91 7.32 -5.58
CA ASN A 262 -22.85 7.28 -7.05
C ASN A 262 -21.84 6.23 -7.57
N ASN A 263 -21.64 6.17 -8.89
CA ASN A 263 -20.72 5.23 -9.54
C ASN A 263 -19.22 5.46 -9.18
N ASP A 264 -18.87 6.62 -8.61
CA ASP A 264 -17.55 6.93 -8.04
C ASP A 264 -17.56 6.73 -6.50
N GLY A 265 -18.53 5.99 -5.95
CA GLY A 265 -18.64 5.69 -4.52
C GLY A 265 -18.95 6.89 -3.62
N ARG A 266 -19.11 8.11 -4.17
CA ARG A 266 -19.32 9.34 -3.40
C ARG A 266 -20.79 9.52 -3.07
N SER A 267 -21.09 10.01 -1.86
CA SER A 267 -22.41 10.54 -1.56
C SER A 267 -22.71 11.77 -2.43
N GLY A 268 -24.00 12.06 -2.64
CA GLY A 268 -24.43 13.42 -2.91
C GLY A 268 -24.27 14.33 -1.68
N GLN A 269 -24.95 15.47 -1.72
CA GLN A 269 -24.92 16.47 -0.65
C GLN A 269 -25.63 15.96 0.62
N LEU A 270 -24.92 15.94 1.75
CA LEU A 270 -25.41 15.45 3.05
C LEU A 270 -25.78 16.56 4.05
N MET A 271 -25.47 17.81 3.71
CA MET A 271 -25.79 19.02 4.47
C MET A 271 -25.64 20.24 3.53
N ASP A 272 -26.11 21.41 3.94
CA ASP A 272 -25.92 22.64 3.15
C ASP A 272 -24.45 23.03 3.01
N ASN A 273 -24.14 23.71 1.88
CA ASN A 273 -22.86 24.39 1.72
C ASN A 273 -22.85 25.60 2.67
N VAL A 274 -22.00 25.54 3.69
CA VAL A 274 -21.80 26.62 4.68
C VAL A 274 -20.32 26.89 4.84
N ASP A 275 -19.92 28.16 4.93
CA ASP A 275 -18.50 28.50 5.07
C ASP A 275 -17.92 28.03 6.41
N ASN A 276 -18.75 28.03 7.46
CA ASN A 276 -18.43 27.50 8.78
C ASN A 276 -19.37 26.35 9.14
N VAL A 277 -18.83 25.13 9.32
CA VAL A 277 -19.56 24.02 9.94
C VAL A 277 -19.60 24.21 11.45
N ALA A 278 -20.72 23.83 12.09
CA ALA A 278 -20.87 23.94 13.53
C ALA A 278 -19.91 23.01 14.27
N PRO A 279 -19.30 23.43 15.40
CA PRO A 279 -18.54 22.53 16.24
C PRO A 279 -19.47 21.63 17.06
N GLY A 280 -19.06 20.39 17.28
CA GLY A 280 -19.85 19.37 18.00
C GLY A 280 -19.57 17.96 17.50
N PHE A 281 -20.44 17.02 17.89
CA PHE A 281 -20.31 15.60 17.52
C PHE A 281 -21.25 15.24 16.37
N TYR A 282 -20.75 14.49 15.41
CA TYR A 282 -21.42 14.09 14.19
C TYR A 282 -21.44 12.56 14.08
N ARG A 283 -22.49 12.02 13.45
CA ARG A 283 -22.60 10.61 13.08
C ARG A 283 -22.86 10.50 11.59
N ILE A 284 -22.00 9.80 10.87
CA ILE A 284 -22.23 9.41 9.48
C ILE A 284 -22.41 7.89 9.42
N SER A 285 -23.46 7.45 8.75
CA SER A 285 -23.89 6.05 8.76
C SER A 285 -24.23 5.53 7.38
N PHE A 286 -24.06 4.22 7.18
CA PHE A 286 -24.05 3.56 5.87
C PHE A 286 -24.88 2.26 5.92
N ASN A 287 -25.84 2.11 5.01
CA ASN A 287 -26.64 0.89 4.88
C ASN A 287 -25.89 -0.18 4.06
N THR A 288 -24.98 -0.88 4.71
CA THR A 288 -24.15 -1.93 4.08
C THR A 288 -24.95 -3.20 3.76
N SER A 289 -26.01 -3.53 4.52
CA SER A 289 -26.84 -4.73 4.25
C SER A 289 -27.45 -4.77 2.86
N LYS A 290 -27.85 -3.60 2.33
CA LYS A 290 -28.46 -3.46 1.00
C LYS A 290 -27.46 -3.71 -0.13
N TYR A 291 -26.19 -3.44 0.11
CA TYR A 291 -25.09 -3.56 -0.85
C TYR A 291 -24.38 -4.91 -0.77
N ALA A 292 -24.15 -5.42 0.44
CA ALA A 292 -23.56 -6.74 0.71
C ALA A 292 -24.47 -7.56 1.65
N PRO A 293 -25.55 -8.21 1.15
CA PRO A 293 -26.52 -8.93 1.98
C PRO A 293 -25.97 -10.14 2.74
N SER A 294 -24.82 -10.67 2.33
CA SER A 294 -24.07 -11.73 3.01
C SER A 294 -22.96 -11.21 3.95
N GLY A 295 -22.83 -9.88 4.08
CA GLY A 295 -21.87 -9.24 4.97
C GLY A 295 -22.26 -9.32 6.44
N PHE A 296 -21.24 -9.38 7.31
CA PHE A 296 -21.41 -9.41 8.77
C PHE A 296 -21.90 -8.08 9.34
N PHE A 297 -21.62 -6.96 8.67
CA PHE A 297 -22.10 -5.64 9.06
C PHE A 297 -23.37 -5.27 8.26
N PRO A 298 -24.57 -5.31 8.87
CA PRO A 298 -25.79 -4.85 8.20
C PRO A 298 -25.86 -3.32 8.10
N TYR A 299 -25.14 -2.62 8.98
CA TYR A 299 -25.07 -1.17 9.06
C TYR A 299 -23.73 -0.77 9.68
N VAL A 300 -23.14 0.34 9.21
CA VAL A 300 -21.91 0.91 9.80
C VAL A 300 -22.19 2.36 10.20
N SER A 301 -21.80 2.73 11.43
CA SER A 301 -21.97 4.10 11.95
C SER A 301 -20.65 4.62 12.51
N ILE A 302 -20.20 5.77 12.03
CA ILE A 302 -18.94 6.42 12.42
C ILE A 302 -19.29 7.73 13.15
N ILE A 303 -18.84 7.86 14.39
CA ILE A 303 -19.02 9.07 15.21
C ILE A 303 -17.70 9.84 15.26
N PHE A 304 -17.74 11.16 15.04
CA PHE A 304 -16.57 12.03 15.03
C PHE A 304 -16.85 13.42 15.61
N GLU A 305 -15.80 14.14 15.98
CA GLU A 305 -15.86 15.50 16.56
C GLU A 305 -15.36 16.54 15.53
N ILE A 306 -16.05 17.68 15.45
CA ILE A 306 -15.58 18.91 14.81
C ILE A 306 -15.29 19.93 15.92
N LYS A 307 -14.02 20.31 16.11
CA LYS A 307 -13.62 21.25 17.17
C LYS A 307 -13.85 22.70 16.76
N ARG A 308 -13.99 23.58 17.76
CA ARG A 308 -14.20 25.04 17.56
C ARG A 308 -13.13 25.73 16.72
N SER A 309 -11.92 25.17 16.64
CA SER A 309 -10.82 25.68 15.81
C SER A 309 -10.89 25.25 14.33
N GLN A 310 -11.89 24.45 13.95
CA GLN A 310 -11.91 23.69 12.70
C GLN A 310 -13.15 23.98 11.83
N THR A 311 -13.95 24.99 12.17
CA THR A 311 -15.22 25.30 11.48
C THR A 311 -15.02 25.64 10.01
N THR A 312 -13.85 26.15 9.62
CA THR A 312 -13.45 26.45 8.25
C THR A 312 -12.78 25.29 7.51
N GLU A 313 -12.46 24.17 8.18
CA GLU A 313 -11.89 22.98 7.54
C GLU A 313 -12.92 22.23 6.69
N HIS A 314 -12.46 21.24 5.92
CA HIS A 314 -13.28 20.22 5.28
C HIS A 314 -12.99 18.87 5.91
N PHE A 315 -14.01 18.02 6.01
CA PHE A 315 -13.98 16.74 6.69
C PHE A 315 -14.40 15.65 5.70
N HIS A 316 -13.41 14.95 5.13
CA HIS A 316 -13.69 13.74 4.38
C HIS A 316 -13.69 12.55 5.34
N VAL A 317 -14.81 11.84 5.45
CA VAL A 317 -14.97 10.66 6.32
C VAL A 317 -15.38 9.47 5.46
N PRO A 318 -14.43 8.83 4.74
CA PRO A 318 -14.71 7.69 3.87
C PRO A 318 -14.96 6.40 4.66
N LEU A 319 -15.56 5.43 3.98
CA LEU A 319 -15.71 4.05 4.45
C LEU A 319 -14.99 3.11 3.48
N LEU A 320 -14.00 2.38 3.95
CA LEU A 320 -13.36 1.28 3.23
C LEU A 320 -14.03 0.00 3.74
N HIS A 321 -14.87 -0.63 2.91
CA HIS A 321 -15.78 -1.70 3.29
C HIS A 321 -15.37 -3.04 2.67
N SER A 322 -15.38 -4.10 3.45
CA SER A 322 -15.50 -5.48 2.97
C SER A 322 -16.62 -6.19 3.72
N PRO A 323 -17.11 -7.36 3.24
CA PRO A 323 -18.15 -8.11 3.94
C PRO A 323 -17.84 -8.49 5.40
N PHE A 324 -16.57 -8.51 5.82
CA PHE A 324 -16.15 -8.93 7.17
C PHE A 324 -15.17 -7.97 7.87
N SER A 325 -14.84 -6.83 7.27
CA SER A 325 -14.04 -5.78 7.89
C SER A 325 -14.41 -4.40 7.34
N PHE A 326 -14.21 -3.33 8.11
CA PHE A 326 -14.22 -1.99 7.56
C PHE A 326 -13.16 -1.10 8.24
N THR A 327 -12.72 -0.06 7.55
CA THR A 327 -11.87 0.99 8.10
C THR A 327 -12.33 2.38 7.67
N THR A 328 -11.90 3.39 8.41
CA THR A 328 -12.19 4.81 8.16
C THR A 328 -11.04 5.67 8.70
N TYR A 329 -10.96 6.92 8.26
CA TYR A 329 -9.95 7.89 8.69
C TYR A 329 -10.46 9.32 8.45
N ARG A 330 -9.72 10.32 8.95
CA ARG A 330 -9.98 11.75 8.66
C ARG A 330 -9.18 12.17 7.42
N GLY A 331 -9.86 12.41 6.30
CA GLY A 331 -9.29 12.99 5.09
C GLY A 331 -9.58 14.49 4.92
N SER A 332 -8.91 15.11 3.96
CA SER A 332 -8.91 16.54 3.61
C SER A 332 -9.57 16.85 2.26
#